data_AF-A0A958K9Z0-F1
#
_entry.id   AF-A0A958K9Z0-F1
#
_cell.length_a   1.000
_cell.length_b   1.000
_cell.length_c   1.000
_cell.angle_alpha   90.00
_cell.angle_beta   90.00
_cell.angle_gamma   90.00
#
_symmetry.space_group_name_H-M   'P 1'
#
loop_
_entity.id
_entity.type
_entity.pdbx_description
1 polymer ?
#
loop_
_entity_poly.entity_id
_entity_poly.type
_entity_poly.pdbx_seq_one_letter_code
_entity_poly.pdbx_strand_id
1 'polypeptide(L)'
;MENTEQSFWKKCSICKKEIAYGANFYLCSVSTCRHPRTGYRFCSVQCWDGHLGYVRHRESWAEDAVAPLKPSSTESTSVPVRKVAGDTSVRRIIADEKASDAVPNRKIKTDVLVVVSKVKKLIAEQAEMNTSQCCIDALTDKVVDECLKAIVRARESGRKTVMGRDVK
;
A
#
# COMPACT_ATOMS: atom_id res chain seq x y z
N MET A 1 25.16 -32.45 3.49
CA MET A 1 23.68 -32.38 3.41
C MET A 1 23.19 -32.28 4.84
N GLU A 2 22.90 -31.07 5.32
CA GLU A 2 22.43 -30.84 6.69
C GLU A 2 21.06 -30.18 6.58
N ASN A 3 20.04 -31.03 6.58
CA ASN A 3 18.65 -30.62 6.54
C ASN A 3 18.28 -30.21 7.96
N THR A 4 18.47 -28.94 8.31
CA THR A 4 18.07 -28.39 9.61
C THR A 4 16.55 -28.36 9.64
N GLU A 5 15.93 -29.18 10.48
CA GLU A 5 14.51 -29.11 10.79
C GLU A 5 14.21 -27.74 11.42
N GLN A 6 13.67 -26.82 10.62
CA GLN A 6 13.44 -25.43 11.01
C GLN A 6 12.26 -25.36 12.00
N SER A 7 12.58 -25.55 13.28
CA SER A 7 11.66 -25.41 14.42
C SER A 7 11.35 -23.94 14.78
N PHE A 8 11.73 -23.00 13.93
CA PHE A 8 11.53 -21.57 14.12
C PHE A 8 10.57 -21.00 13.08
N TRP A 9 9.74 -20.05 13.51
CA TRP A 9 8.81 -19.36 12.63
C TRP A 9 9.53 -18.33 11.77
N LYS A 10 10.29 -17.42 12.40
CA LYS A 10 11.02 -16.33 11.73
C LYS A 10 12.27 -15.92 12.49
N LYS A 11 13.14 -15.14 11.84
CA LYS A 11 14.35 -14.55 12.44
C LYS A 11 14.13 -13.08 12.79
N CYS A 12 14.74 -12.64 13.88
CA CYS A 12 14.80 -11.24 14.27
C CYS A 12 15.54 -10.43 13.20
N SER A 13 15.02 -9.25 12.88
CA SER A 13 15.59 -8.42 11.81
C SER A 13 16.93 -7.76 12.17
N ILE A 14 17.28 -7.65 13.46
CA ILE A 14 18.55 -7.06 13.91
C ILE A 14 19.55 -8.14 14.29
N CYS A 15 19.27 -8.90 15.34
CA CYS A 15 20.22 -9.86 15.89
C CYS A 15 20.19 -11.22 15.19
N LYS A 16 19.29 -11.42 14.21
CA LYS A 16 19.08 -12.69 13.50
C LYS A 16 18.71 -13.89 14.38
N LYS A 17 18.41 -13.65 15.68
CA LYS A 17 17.93 -14.67 16.61
C LYS A 17 16.64 -15.30 16.10
N GLU A 18 16.51 -16.60 16.26
CA GLU A 18 15.35 -17.37 15.81
C GLU A 18 14.19 -17.22 16.81
N ILE A 19 12.99 -17.02 16.28
CA ILE A 19 11.74 -16.90 17.04
C ILE A 19 11.00 -18.22 16.85
N ALA A 20 10.86 -18.98 17.92
CA ALA A 20 10.11 -20.24 17.93
C ALA A 20 8.61 -20.01 17.74
N TYR A 21 7.89 -21.05 17.30
CA TYR A 21 6.43 -21.04 17.30
C TYR A 21 5.90 -20.86 18.74
N GLY A 22 4.87 -20.05 18.93
CA GLY A 22 4.34 -19.71 20.26
C GLY A 22 5.18 -18.74 21.10
N ALA A 23 6.34 -18.28 20.61
CA ALA A 23 7.17 -17.33 21.34
C ALA A 23 6.63 -15.88 21.23
N ASN A 24 6.86 -15.09 22.28
CA ASN A 24 6.58 -13.66 22.27
C ASN A 24 7.60 -12.93 21.38
N PHE A 25 7.12 -12.01 20.56
CA PHE A 25 7.93 -11.16 19.72
C PHE A 25 7.33 -9.75 19.67
N TYR A 26 8.15 -8.79 19.26
CA TYR A 26 7.78 -7.39 19.20
C TYR A 26 7.62 -6.93 17.75
N LEU A 27 6.60 -6.14 17.53
CA LEU A 27 6.32 -5.43 16.28
C LEU A 27 6.47 -3.92 16.48
N CYS A 28 6.80 -3.22 15.40
CA CYS A 28 6.72 -1.76 15.39
C CYS A 28 5.28 -1.36 15.00
N SER A 29 4.71 -0.38 15.70
CA SER A 29 3.38 0.18 15.39
C SER A 29 3.29 0.83 14.00
N VAL A 30 4.43 1.23 13.42
CA VAL A 30 4.50 1.89 12.12
C VAL A 30 4.17 0.91 10.99
N SER A 31 3.16 1.24 10.18
CA SER A 31 2.66 0.39 9.09
C SER A 31 3.71 0.07 8.02
N THR A 32 4.66 0.97 7.75
CA THR A 32 5.76 0.75 6.81
C THR A 32 6.73 -0.33 7.27
N CYS A 33 6.90 -0.49 8.59
CA CYS A 33 7.72 -1.53 9.19
C CYS A 33 7.00 -2.89 9.21
N ARG A 34 5.66 -2.89 9.24
CA ARG A 34 4.81 -4.09 9.25
C ARG A 34 4.51 -4.66 7.85
N HIS A 35 4.83 -3.93 6.79
CA HIS A 35 4.49 -4.31 5.41
C HIS A 35 5.08 -5.68 5.02
N PRO A 36 4.37 -6.56 4.27
CA PRO A 36 4.84 -7.91 3.94
C PRO A 36 6.22 -8.00 3.28
N ARG A 37 6.64 -6.94 2.60
CA ARG A 37 7.96 -6.81 1.93
C ARG A 37 9.12 -6.51 2.90
N THR A 38 8.87 -5.80 4.00
CA THR A 38 9.89 -5.34 4.98
C THR A 38 9.75 -6.06 6.31
N GLY A 39 8.51 -6.15 6.82
CA GLY A 39 8.05 -7.14 7.79
C GLY A 39 8.95 -7.35 9.00
N TYR A 40 9.41 -6.25 9.60
CA TYR A 40 10.35 -6.29 10.73
C TYR A 40 9.71 -7.01 11.93
N ARG A 41 10.46 -7.94 12.53
CA ARG A 41 10.08 -8.65 13.75
C ARG A 41 11.27 -8.66 14.69
N PHE A 42 11.02 -8.38 15.95
CA PHE A 42 12.09 -8.23 16.94
C PHE A 42 11.89 -9.24 18.07
N CYS A 43 12.99 -9.83 18.57
CA CYS A 43 12.93 -10.75 19.70
C CYS A 43 12.81 -10.04 21.06
N SER A 44 13.13 -8.75 21.13
CA SER A 44 13.14 -7.96 22.36
C SER A 44 12.94 -6.47 22.07
N VAL A 45 12.54 -5.71 23.08
CA VAL A 45 12.45 -4.23 23.03
C VAL A 45 13.78 -3.60 22.63
N GLN A 46 14.91 -4.16 23.05
CA GLN A 46 16.25 -3.69 22.67
C GLN A 46 16.52 -3.84 21.17
N CYS A 47 16.08 -4.95 20.57
CA CYS A 47 16.15 -5.14 19.13
C CYS A 47 15.15 -4.25 18.38
N TRP A 48 14.07 -3.82 19.01
CA TRP A 48 13.16 -2.82 18.43
C TRP A 48 13.78 -1.42 18.46
N ASP A 49 14.42 -1.04 19.57
CA ASP A 49 15.08 0.26 19.76
C ASP A 49 16.29 0.44 18.81
N GLY A 50 17.08 -0.62 18.62
CA GLY A 50 18.15 -0.63 17.63
C GLY A 50 17.68 -0.35 16.19
N HIS A 51 16.38 -0.55 15.88
CA HIS A 51 15.82 -0.22 14.57
C HIS A 51 15.53 1.29 14.41
N LEU A 52 15.30 2.03 15.51
CA LEU A 52 15.13 3.50 15.49
C LEU A 52 16.35 4.20 14.90
N GLY A 53 17.54 3.64 15.11
CA GLY A 53 18.80 4.17 14.56
C GLY A 53 18.84 4.19 13.03
N TYR A 54 18.13 3.27 12.37
CA TYR A 54 18.10 3.15 10.90
C TYR A 54 16.89 3.84 10.26
N VAL A 55 15.78 3.97 11.00
CA VAL A 55 14.53 4.54 10.50
C VAL A 55 14.07 5.64 11.44
N ARG A 56 14.10 6.89 10.99
CA ARG A 56 13.67 8.05 11.78
C ARG A 56 12.15 8.18 11.77
N HIS A 57 11.46 7.33 12.51
CA HIS A 57 10.05 7.54 12.84
C HIS A 57 9.94 8.30 14.17
N ARG A 58 8.94 9.20 14.24
CA ARG A 58 8.82 10.20 15.32
C ARG A 58 8.06 9.70 16.53
N GLU A 59 7.07 8.84 16.32
CA GLU A 59 6.18 8.30 17.34
C GLU A 59 5.96 6.81 17.05
N SER A 60 6.79 5.96 17.65
CA SER A 60 6.61 4.51 17.60
C SER A 60 6.69 3.92 18.99
N TRP A 61 6.06 2.76 19.12
CA TRP A 61 6.16 1.92 20.28
C TRP A 61 6.30 0.45 19.84
N ALA A 62 6.77 -0.37 20.76
CA ALA A 62 6.86 -1.81 20.60
C ALA A 62 5.51 -2.44 20.96
N GLU A 63 4.89 -3.15 20.03
CA GLU A 63 3.68 -3.94 20.27
C GLU A 63 4.05 -5.40 20.50
N ASP A 64 3.55 -5.97 21.59
CA ASP A 64 3.69 -7.39 21.90
C ASP A 64 2.79 -8.23 21.00
N ALA A 65 3.37 -9.27 20.40
CA ALA A 65 2.66 -10.25 19.59
C ALA A 65 3.18 -11.66 19.89
N VAL A 66 2.31 -12.66 19.71
CA VAL A 66 2.64 -14.07 19.96
C VAL A 66 2.73 -14.80 18.62
N ALA A 67 3.84 -15.51 18.40
CA ALA A 67 4.02 -16.30 17.19
C ALA A 67 2.96 -17.42 17.15
N PRO A 68 2.43 -17.77 15.97
CA PRO A 68 1.44 -18.84 15.87
C PRO A 68 1.98 -20.14 16.48
N LEU A 69 1.16 -20.89 17.24
CA LEU A 69 1.57 -22.08 17.98
C LEU A 69 1.78 -23.33 17.10
N LYS A 70 1.26 -23.31 15.86
CA LYS A 70 1.44 -24.38 14.89
C LYS A 70 1.96 -23.80 13.59
N PRO A 71 2.78 -24.53 12.82
CA PRO A 71 2.96 -24.27 11.40
C PRO A 71 1.65 -24.65 10.70
N SER A 72 0.58 -23.90 10.98
CA SER A 72 -0.69 -24.13 10.31
C SER A 72 -0.49 -23.70 8.86
N SER A 73 -0.71 -24.63 7.94
CA SER A 73 -0.86 -24.43 6.50
C SER A 73 -2.08 -23.56 6.14
N THR A 74 -2.59 -22.75 7.09
CA THR A 74 -3.87 -22.06 6.98
C THR A 74 -3.89 -20.74 7.77
N GLU A 75 -3.00 -19.81 7.44
CA GLU A 75 -3.23 -18.37 7.73
C GLU A 75 -3.49 -17.63 6.42
N SER A 76 -4.61 -17.99 5.79
CA SER A 76 -5.28 -17.16 4.81
C SER A 76 -6.29 -16.25 5.53
N THR A 77 -5.80 -15.25 6.26
CA THR A 77 -6.65 -14.09 6.57
C THR A 77 -6.56 -13.13 5.40
N SER A 78 -7.47 -13.37 4.44
CA SER A 78 -8.00 -12.42 3.46
C SER A 78 -6.99 -11.47 2.78
N VAL A 79 -6.22 -12.01 1.84
CA VAL A 79 -5.93 -11.32 0.58
C VAL A 79 -6.26 -12.32 -0.53
N PRO A 80 -7.10 -12.00 -1.53
CA PRO A 80 -7.40 -12.92 -2.62
C PRO A 80 -6.17 -13.00 -3.54
N VAL A 81 -5.24 -13.89 -3.24
CA VAL A 81 -4.19 -14.28 -4.18
C VAL A 81 -4.82 -15.21 -5.20
N ARG A 82 -5.10 -14.69 -6.39
CA ARG A 82 -5.43 -15.51 -7.56
C ARG A 82 -4.23 -16.42 -7.86
N LYS A 83 -4.41 -17.72 -7.68
CA LYS A 83 -3.49 -18.76 -8.14
C LYS A 83 -3.38 -18.66 -9.67
N VAL A 84 -2.16 -18.58 -10.19
CA VAL A 84 -1.86 -18.87 -11.60
C VAL A 84 -0.95 -20.09 -11.60
N ALA A 85 -1.57 -21.27 -11.64
CA ALA A 85 -0.94 -22.49 -12.09
C ALA A 85 -1.52 -22.78 -13.46
N GLY A 86 -0.64 -22.93 -14.45
CA GLY A 86 -1.02 -23.19 -15.83
C GLY A 86 -1.78 -24.50 -15.95
N ASP A 87 -2.93 -24.42 -16.61
CA ASP A 87 -3.50 -25.56 -17.30
C ASP A 87 -3.82 -25.12 -18.73
N THR A 88 -3.41 -25.97 -19.65
CA THR A 88 -3.29 -25.73 -21.08
C THR A 88 -4.62 -26.10 -21.69
N SER A 89 -5.60 -25.21 -21.58
CA SER A 89 -6.87 -25.34 -22.28
C SER A 89 -7.02 -24.18 -23.26
N VAL A 90 -6.92 -24.55 -24.54
CA VAL A 90 -7.16 -23.72 -25.72
C VAL A 90 -8.42 -22.88 -25.50
N ARG A 91 -8.23 -21.58 -25.27
CA ARG A 91 -9.36 -20.64 -25.20
C ARG A 91 -9.83 -20.37 -26.62
N ARG A 92 -10.92 -21.05 -27.01
CA ARG A 92 -11.80 -20.62 -28.10
C ARG A 92 -12.11 -19.13 -27.94
N ILE A 93 -11.86 -18.38 -28.99
CA ILE A 93 -12.38 -17.03 -29.19
C ILE A 93 -13.89 -17.21 -29.41
N ILE A 94 -14.68 -16.96 -28.37
CA ILE A 94 -16.08 -16.58 -28.51
C ILE A 94 -16.09 -15.09 -28.19
N ALA A 95 -16.31 -14.29 -29.22
CA ALA A 95 -16.60 -12.87 -29.07
C ALA A 95 -17.97 -12.77 -28.41
N ASP A 96 -17.99 -12.37 -27.14
CA ASP A 96 -19.22 -11.95 -26.48
C ASP A 96 -19.30 -10.42 -26.52
N GLU A 97 -20.43 -9.97 -27.06
CA GLU A 97 -20.75 -8.62 -27.44
C GLU A 97 -21.06 -7.72 -26.24
N LYS A 98 -20.67 -6.45 -26.36
CA LYS A 98 -21.21 -5.26 -25.65
C LYS A 98 -21.65 -5.47 -24.20
N ALA A 99 -20.69 -5.36 -23.28
CA ALA A 99 -20.97 -4.90 -21.92
C ALA A 99 -21.15 -3.38 -21.91
N SER A 100 -22.42 -3.00 -21.87
CA SER A 100 -23.04 -1.69 -21.80
C SER A 100 -22.44 -0.73 -20.78
N ASP A 101 -22.45 0.53 -21.19
CA ASP A 101 -22.20 1.74 -20.41
C ASP A 101 -23.01 1.81 -19.12
N ALA A 102 -22.32 1.72 -17.99
CA ALA A 102 -22.76 2.31 -16.74
C ALA A 102 -21.52 2.83 -16.03
N VAL A 103 -21.27 4.15 -16.13
CA VAL A 103 -20.32 4.83 -15.27
C VAL A 103 -20.87 4.71 -13.85
N PRO A 104 -20.18 4.05 -12.90
CA PRO A 104 -20.63 4.06 -11.52
C PRO A 104 -20.40 5.49 -10.99
N ASN A 105 -21.47 6.26 -10.90
CA ASN A 105 -21.54 7.52 -10.18
C ASN A 105 -21.47 7.24 -8.67
N ARG A 106 -20.34 6.69 -8.23
CA ARG A 106 -20.01 6.55 -6.82
C ARG A 106 -19.27 7.82 -6.49
N LYS A 107 -19.90 8.75 -5.77
CA LYS A 107 -19.22 9.91 -5.17
C LYS A 107 -18.07 9.36 -4.30
N ILE A 108 -16.87 9.35 -4.85
CA ILE A 108 -15.67 9.02 -4.09
C ILE A 108 -15.43 10.25 -3.22
N LYS A 109 -15.56 10.13 -1.89
CA LYS A 109 -14.97 11.13 -0.98
C LYS A 109 -13.47 10.98 -1.12
N THR A 110 -12.87 11.77 -2.00
CA THR A 110 -11.42 11.81 -2.17
C THR A 110 -10.80 12.64 -1.06
N ASP A 111 -9.78 12.09 -0.41
CA ASP A 111 -8.83 12.85 0.40
C ASP A 111 -8.06 13.86 -0.47
N VAL A 112 -7.39 14.81 0.18
CA VAL A 112 -6.56 15.84 -0.46
C VAL A 112 -5.54 15.19 -1.41
N LEU A 113 -5.74 15.34 -2.72
CA LEU A 113 -4.89 14.75 -3.76
C LEU A 113 -3.62 15.59 -4.04
N VAL A 114 -3.63 16.84 -3.60
CA VAL A 114 -2.54 17.79 -3.84
C VAL A 114 -1.57 17.85 -2.66
N VAL A 115 -0.28 17.97 -2.96
CA VAL A 115 0.74 18.13 -1.91
C VAL A 115 0.70 19.56 -1.37
N VAL A 116 0.01 19.76 -0.23
CA VAL A 116 -0.26 21.07 0.38
C VAL A 116 1.00 21.92 0.54
N SER A 117 2.11 21.32 0.98
CA SER A 117 3.37 22.04 1.18
C SER A 117 3.97 22.59 -0.11
N LYS A 118 3.76 21.91 -1.25
CA LYS A 118 4.26 22.36 -2.56
C LYS A 118 3.40 23.49 -3.12
N VAL A 119 2.07 23.37 -2.97
CA VAL A 119 1.14 24.44 -3.38
C VAL A 119 1.39 25.72 -2.59
N LYS A 120 1.53 25.61 -1.25
CA LYS A 120 1.83 26.76 -0.39
C LYS A 120 3.17 27.42 -0.74
N LYS A 121 4.21 26.62 -1.02
CA LYS A 121 5.50 27.15 -1.47
C LYS A 121 5.40 27.89 -2.80
N LEU A 122 4.71 27.32 -3.79
CA LEU A 122 4.53 27.95 -5.10
C LEU A 122 3.82 29.31 -4.98
N ILE A 123 2.76 29.41 -4.17
CA ILE A 123 2.01 30.66 -3.98
C ILE A 123 2.85 31.69 -3.20
N ALA A 124 3.60 31.25 -2.19
CA ALA A 124 4.47 32.12 -1.43
C ALA A 124 5.65 32.64 -2.25
N GLU A 125 6.29 31.81 -3.07
CA GLU A 125 7.43 32.20 -3.92
C GLU A 125 7.00 33.14 -5.06
N GLN A 126 5.80 32.94 -5.62
CA GLN A 126 5.34 33.71 -6.78
C GLN A 126 4.65 35.03 -6.40
N ALA A 127 3.95 35.07 -5.26
CA ALA A 127 3.11 36.21 -4.88
C ALA A 127 3.23 36.63 -3.41
N GLU A 128 4.12 36.01 -2.62
CA GLU A 128 4.29 36.25 -1.17
C GLU A 128 2.98 36.14 -0.36
N MET A 129 2.04 35.31 -0.82
CA MET A 129 0.73 35.14 -0.20
C MET A 129 0.62 33.88 0.68
N ASN A 130 -0.18 33.99 1.74
CA ASN A 130 -0.59 32.84 2.56
C ASN A 130 -1.80 32.13 1.94
N THR A 131 -1.84 30.80 2.02
CA THR A 131 -2.92 29.98 1.47
C THR A 131 -3.77 29.36 2.57
N SER A 132 -5.09 29.63 2.54
CA SER A 132 -6.07 29.01 3.44
C SER A 132 -6.36 27.55 3.07
N GLN A 133 -6.91 26.79 4.02
CA GLN A 133 -7.25 25.37 3.79
C GLN A 133 -8.33 25.21 2.71
N CYS A 134 -9.34 26.09 2.67
CA CYS A 134 -10.41 26.03 1.67
C CYS A 134 -9.90 26.13 0.22
N CYS A 135 -8.77 26.82 -0.01
CA CYS A 135 -8.14 26.90 -1.32
C CYS A 135 -7.63 25.52 -1.78
N ILE A 136 -7.04 24.75 -0.85
CA ILE A 136 -6.53 23.40 -1.10
C ILE A 136 -7.65 22.43 -1.42
N ASP A 137 -8.77 22.55 -0.70
CA ASP A 137 -9.95 21.70 -0.92
C ASP A 137 -10.54 21.98 -2.31
N ALA A 138 -10.73 23.26 -2.67
CA ALA A 138 -11.21 23.66 -3.99
C ALA A 138 -10.27 23.26 -5.14
N LEU A 139 -8.95 23.27 -4.91
CA LEU A 139 -7.97 22.74 -5.86
C LEU A 139 -8.11 21.22 -6.03
N THR A 140 -8.34 20.49 -4.95
CA THR A 140 -8.56 19.04 -4.99
C THR A 140 -9.78 18.70 -5.84
N ASP A 141 -10.89 19.42 -5.65
CA ASP A 141 -12.12 19.21 -6.43
C ASP A 141 -11.87 19.39 -7.93
N LYS A 142 -11.12 20.45 -8.31
CA LYS A 142 -10.76 20.68 -9.73
C LYS A 142 -9.90 19.57 -10.32
N VAL A 143 -8.94 19.05 -9.54
CA VAL A 143 -8.10 17.93 -9.98
C VAL A 143 -8.94 16.68 -10.19
N VAL A 144 -9.87 16.38 -9.28
CA VAL A 144 -10.79 15.24 -9.41
C VAL A 144 -11.63 15.37 -10.67
N ASP A 145 -12.23 16.54 -10.90
CA ASP A 145 -13.06 16.79 -12.08
C ASP A 145 -12.27 16.59 -13.38
N GLU A 146 -11.04 17.08 -13.46
CA GLU A 146 -10.22 16.90 -14.66
C GLU A 146 -9.77 15.44 -14.84
N CYS A 147 -9.48 14.71 -13.76
CA CYS A 147 -9.21 13.28 -13.83
C CYS A 147 -10.41 12.49 -14.38
N LEU A 148 -11.64 12.82 -13.95
CA LEU A 148 -12.85 12.16 -14.44
C LEU A 148 -13.06 12.42 -15.94
N LYS A 149 -12.84 13.66 -16.40
CA LYS A 149 -12.90 14.00 -17.84
C LYS A 149 -11.82 13.28 -18.63
N ALA A 150 -10.60 13.18 -18.09
CA ALA A 150 -9.49 12.49 -18.74
C ALA A 150 -9.76 10.99 -18.91
N ILE A 151 -10.44 10.36 -17.94
CA ILE A 151 -10.89 8.96 -18.06
C ILE A 151 -11.88 8.78 -19.21
N VAL A 152 -12.85 9.69 -19.36
CA VAL A 152 -13.83 9.65 -20.45
C VAL A 152 -13.12 9.76 -21.81
N ARG A 153 -12.23 10.74 -21.98
CA ARG A 153 -11.46 10.94 -23.22
C ARG A 153 -10.58 9.72 -23.54
N ALA A 154 -9.93 9.14 -22.53
CA ALA A 154 -9.12 7.94 -22.71
C ALA A 154 -9.98 6.76 -23.19
N ARG A 155 -11.17 6.59 -22.60
CA ARG A 155 -12.14 5.54 -22.98
C ARG A 155 -12.69 5.75 -24.39
N GLU A 156 -13.01 6.99 -24.78
CA GLU A 156 -13.45 7.34 -26.14
C GLU A 156 -12.40 6.96 -27.18
N SER A 157 -11.13 7.10 -26.84
CA SER A 157 -10.02 6.67 -27.71
C SER A 157 -9.72 5.16 -27.66
N GLY A 158 -10.56 4.35 -27.00
CA GLY A 158 -10.40 2.90 -26.88
C GLY A 158 -9.25 2.45 -25.98
N ARG A 159 -8.65 3.36 -25.20
CA ARG A 159 -7.50 3.08 -24.34
C ARG A 159 -7.94 2.84 -22.89
N LYS A 160 -7.17 2.00 -22.18
CA LYS A 160 -7.31 1.78 -20.73
C LYS A 160 -6.35 2.64 -19.89
N THR A 161 -5.51 3.44 -20.55
CA THR A 161 -4.48 4.28 -19.91
C THR A 161 -4.78 5.74 -20.17
N VAL A 162 -4.94 6.52 -19.09
CA VAL A 162 -5.01 7.99 -19.15
C VAL A 162 -3.60 8.52 -19.41
N MET A 163 -3.47 9.33 -20.45
CA MET A 163 -2.21 9.95 -20.87
C MET A 163 -2.24 11.46 -20.63
N GLY A 164 -1.08 12.12 -20.66
CA GLY A 164 -1.00 13.58 -20.45
C GLY A 164 -1.87 14.38 -21.43
N ARG A 165 -2.03 13.90 -22.68
CA ARG A 165 -2.93 14.49 -23.68
C ARG A 165 -4.42 14.45 -23.34
N ASP A 166 -4.82 13.58 -22.40
CA ASP A 166 -6.21 13.44 -21.97
C ASP A 166 -6.58 14.47 -20.89
N VAL A 167 -5.59 15.13 -20.27
CA VAL A 167 -5.74 16.20 -19.28
C VAL A 167 -5.61 17.55 -19.99
N LYS A 168 -6.56 18.48 -19.78
CA LYS A 168 -6.56 19.81 -20.41
C LYS A 168 -6.61 20.93 -19.38
#